data_AF-A0A7C5N8P4-F1
#
_entry.id   AF-A0A7C5N8P4-F1
#
_cell.length_a   1.000
_cell.length_b   1.000
_cell.length_c   1.000
_cell.angle_alpha   90.00
_cell.angle_beta   90.00
_cell.angle_gamma   90.00
#
_symmetry.space_group_name_H-M   'P 1'
#
loop_
_entity.id
_entity.type
_entity.pdbx_description
1 polymer ?
#
loop_
_entity_poly.entity_id
_entity_poly.type
_entity_poly.pdbx_seq_one_letter_code
_entity_poly.pdbx_strand_id
1 'polypeptide(L)'
;MAGRRILDEVEARRCLEAARASGLQRAEWARQNGVDARSLNAWRLNLDRARRTPRAERLQELRLVELVPTAPKSSTGCRIRRGDFVVEVDLHFDDEVLARVLAVVARC
;
A
#
# COMPACT_ATOMS: atom_id res chain seq x y z
N MET A 1 0.68 6.32 -16.67
CA MET A 1 1.05 7.61 -16.04
C MET A 1 0.22 7.77 -14.78
N ALA A 2 0.83 8.21 -13.67
CA ALA A 2 0.08 8.51 -12.46
C ALA A 2 -0.77 9.75 -12.72
N GLY A 3 -2.10 9.61 -12.60
CA GLY A 3 -3.01 10.75 -12.77
C GLY A 3 -2.84 11.78 -11.64
N ARG A 4 -3.58 12.87 -11.73
CA ARG A 4 -3.64 13.89 -10.67
C ARG A 4 -4.24 13.28 -9.40
N ARG A 5 -3.60 13.55 -8.25
CA ARG A 5 -4.11 13.14 -6.93
C ARG A 5 -5.23 14.07 -6.48
N ILE A 6 -6.17 13.50 -5.73
CA ILE A 6 -7.24 14.25 -5.06
C ILE A 6 -6.74 14.64 -3.67
N LEU A 7 -6.81 15.95 -3.37
CA LEU A 7 -6.22 16.50 -2.14
C LEU A 7 -7.23 16.69 -1.02
N ASP A 8 -8.51 16.87 -1.37
CA ASP A 8 -9.55 17.16 -0.39
C ASP A 8 -10.82 16.32 -0.59
N GLU A 9 -11.63 16.35 0.47
CA GLU A 9 -12.87 15.59 0.57
C GLU A 9 -13.96 16.08 -0.39
N VAL A 10 -14.00 17.38 -0.70
CA VAL A 10 -15.03 17.99 -1.56
C VAL A 10 -14.83 17.53 -3.00
N GLU A 11 -13.58 17.61 -3.46
CA GLU A 11 -13.16 17.11 -4.74
C GLU A 11 -13.39 15.59 -4.83
N ALA A 12 -13.00 14.83 -3.80
CA ALA A 12 -13.22 13.39 -3.76
C ALA A 12 -14.69 13.01 -3.97
N ARG A 13 -15.61 13.70 -3.28
CA ARG A 13 -17.05 13.47 -3.46
C ARG A 13 -17.50 13.79 -4.87
N ARG A 14 -17.07 14.93 -5.43
CA ARG A 14 -17.41 15.33 -6.79
C ARG A 14 -16.94 14.28 -7.81
N CYS A 15 -15.71 13.80 -7.69
CA CYS A 15 -15.17 12.77 -8.58
C CYS A 15 -15.90 11.43 -8.44
N LEU A 16 -16.24 11.02 -7.22
CA LEU A 16 -16.97 9.76 -6.98
C LEU A 16 -18.39 9.80 -7.53
N GLU A 17 -19.10 10.93 -7.36
CA GLU A 17 -20.43 11.12 -7.95
C GLU A 17 -20.37 11.21 -9.46
N ALA A 18 -19.39 11.93 -10.03
CA ALA A 18 -19.19 11.99 -11.48
C ALA A 18 -18.86 10.59 -12.07
N ALA A 19 -18.04 9.80 -11.39
CA ALA A 19 -17.77 8.42 -11.77
C ALA A 19 -19.06 7.57 -11.74
N ARG A 20 -19.88 7.72 -10.69
CA ARG A 20 -21.16 7.01 -10.58
C ARG A 20 -22.15 7.41 -11.67
N ALA A 21 -22.28 8.71 -11.93
CA ALA A 21 -23.17 9.26 -12.96
C ALA A 21 -22.75 8.87 -14.38
N SER A 22 -21.46 8.66 -14.61
CA SER A 22 -20.95 8.23 -15.92
C SER A 22 -21.31 6.79 -16.29
N GLY A 23 -21.73 5.95 -15.33
CA GLY A 23 -21.95 4.52 -15.53
C GLY A 23 -20.68 3.70 -15.79
N LEU A 24 -19.51 4.34 -15.91
CA LEU A 24 -18.23 3.68 -16.11
C LEU A 24 -17.71 3.07 -14.81
N GLN A 25 -16.83 2.07 -14.94
CA GLN A 25 -16.06 1.63 -13.80
C GLN A 25 -15.13 2.75 -13.31
N ARG A 26 -15.00 2.92 -11.99
CA ARG A 26 -14.21 4.01 -11.38
C ARG A 26 -12.79 4.13 -11.91
N ALA A 27 -12.10 3.01 -12.14
CA ALA A 27 -10.73 3.02 -12.66
C ALA A 27 -10.67 3.53 -14.11
N GLU A 28 -11.68 3.18 -14.91
CA GLU A 28 -11.82 3.66 -16.27
C GLU A 28 -12.18 5.15 -16.32
N TRP A 29 -13.15 5.58 -15.51
CA TRP A 29 -13.49 6.99 -15.35
C TRP A 29 -12.27 7.81 -14.91
N ALA A 30 -11.52 7.33 -13.91
CA ALA A 30 -10.33 8.01 -13.42
C ALA A 30 -9.27 8.16 -14.52
N ARG A 31 -9.03 7.11 -15.31
CA ARG A 31 -8.11 7.17 -16.46
C ARG A 31 -8.56 8.21 -17.50
N GLN A 32 -9.85 8.23 -17.86
CA GLN A 32 -10.39 9.17 -18.85
C GLN A 32 -10.33 10.63 -18.36
N ASN A 33 -10.45 10.85 -17.05
CA ASN A 33 -10.46 12.19 -16.45
C ASN A 33 -9.10 12.60 -15.88
N GLY A 34 -8.03 11.85 -16.16
CA GLY A 34 -6.68 12.16 -15.69
C GLY A 34 -6.52 12.14 -14.16
N VAL A 35 -7.38 11.41 -13.45
CA VAL A 35 -7.34 11.25 -11.99
C VAL A 35 -6.60 9.97 -11.63
N ASP A 36 -5.80 10.01 -10.56
CA ASP A 36 -5.16 8.82 -10.04
C ASP A 36 -6.18 7.84 -9.44
N ALA A 37 -6.31 6.66 -10.05
CA ALA A 37 -7.29 5.66 -9.63
C ALA A 37 -7.06 5.16 -8.19
N ARG A 38 -5.80 5.13 -7.72
CA ARG A 38 -5.48 4.72 -6.34
C ARG A 38 -5.93 5.79 -5.35
N SER A 39 -5.68 7.06 -5.65
CA SER A 39 -6.17 8.21 -4.87
C SER A 39 -7.70 8.20 -4.78
N LEU A 40 -8.41 8.00 -5.90
CA LEU A 40 -9.87 7.92 -5.91
C LEU A 40 -10.40 6.75 -5.06
N ASN A 41 -9.76 5.59 -5.12
CA ASN A 41 -10.14 4.44 -4.29
C ASN A 41 -9.83 4.65 -2.80
N ALA A 42 -8.70 5.28 -2.47
CA ALA A 42 -8.35 5.63 -1.09
C ALA A 42 -9.40 6.55 -0.46
N TRP A 43 -9.82 7.59 -1.20
CA TRP A 43 -10.88 8.49 -0.77
C TRP A 43 -12.22 7.77 -0.59
N ARG A 44 -12.61 6.86 -1.49
CA ARG A 44 -13.82 6.04 -1.33
C ARG A 44 -13.78 5.28 0.00
N LEU A 45 -12.69 4.59 0.30
CA LEU A 45 -12.54 3.83 1.54
C LEU A 45 -12.59 4.72 2.78
N ASN A 46 -11.95 5.88 2.74
CA ASN A 46 -11.96 6.82 3.86
C ASN A 46 -13.36 7.39 4.10
N LEU A 47 -14.10 7.71 3.03
CA LEU A 47 -15.48 8.19 3.12
C LEU A 47 -16.45 7.10 3.59
N ASP A 48 -16.27 5.86 3.15
CA ASP A 48 -17.07 4.71 3.61
C ASP A 48 -16.85 4.46 5.11
N ARG A 49 -15.59 4.53 5.59
CA ARG A 49 -15.26 4.47 7.02
C ARG A 49 -15.90 5.61 7.80
N ALA A 50 -15.82 6.84 7.26
CA ALA A 50 -16.45 8.00 7.85
C ALA A 50 -17.98 7.90 7.94
N ARG A 51 -18.65 7.16 7.06
CA ARG A 51 -20.09 6.92 7.17
C ARG A 51 -20.45 5.91 8.25
N ARG A 52 -19.59 4.89 8.46
CA ARG A 52 -19.86 3.79 9.40
C ARG A 52 -19.63 4.19 10.86
N THR A 53 -18.70 5.10 11.12
CA THR A 53 -18.38 5.53 12.49
C THR A 53 -18.91 6.95 12.74
N PRO A 54 -19.87 7.12 13.67
CA PRO A 54 -20.34 8.43 14.13
C PRO A 54 -19.17 9.36 14.45
N ARG A 55 -19.32 10.65 14.15
CA ARG A 55 -18.25 11.64 14.36
C ARG A 55 -17.84 11.72 15.84
N ALA A 56 -18.78 11.55 16.76
CA ALA A 56 -18.54 11.54 18.20
C ALA A 56 -17.59 10.40 18.62
N GLU A 57 -17.85 9.18 18.15
CA GLU A 57 -17.00 8.01 18.41
C GLU A 57 -15.61 8.16 17.76
N ARG A 58 -15.56 8.69 16.53
CA ARG A 58 -14.29 8.98 15.85
C ARG A 58 -13.38 9.93 16.63
N LEU A 59 -13.95 10.97 17.24
CA LEU A 59 -13.20 11.96 18.02
C LEU A 59 -12.73 11.39 19.36
N GLN A 60 -13.50 10.49 19.97
CA GLN A 60 -13.12 9.82 21.22
C GLN A 60 -11.95 8.83 21.03
N GLU A 61 -11.77 8.30 19.83
CA GLU A 61 -10.67 7.37 19.50
C GLU A 61 -9.44 8.01 18.85
N LEU A 62 -9.41 9.34 18.66
CA LEU A 62 -8.24 10.00 18.07
C LEU A 62 -7.04 9.90 19.02
N ARG A 63 -6.16 8.93 18.73
CA ARG A 63 -4.85 8.81 19.37
C ARG A 63 -3.81 9.49 18.49
N LEU A 64 -3.09 10.44 19.08
CA LEU A 64 -1.91 11.01 18.45
C LEU A 64 -0.82 9.93 18.43
N VAL A 65 -0.27 9.65 17.24
CA VAL A 65 0.89 8.79 17.08
C VAL A 65 2.03 9.62 16.49
N GLU A 66 3.19 9.56 17.12
CA GLU A 66 4.41 10.15 16.57
C GLU A 66 5.11 9.08 15.71
N LEU A 67 5.36 9.41 14.45
CA LEU A 67 6.21 8.59 13.60
C LEU A 67 7.67 8.84 14.00
N VAL A 68 8.18 8.03 14.93
CA VAL A 68 9.60 8.04 15.27
C VAL A 68 10.37 7.30 14.16
N PRO A 69 11.31 7.95 13.46
CA PRO A 69 12.20 7.27 12.52
C PRO A 69 12.95 6.18 13.29
N THR A 70 12.58 4.93 13.06
CA THR A 70 13.39 3.81 13.52
C THR A 70 14.54 3.66 12.54
N ALA A 71 15.77 3.70 13.05
CA ALA A 71 16.91 3.24 12.26
C ALA A 71 16.53 1.88 11.66
N PRO A 72 16.83 1.62 10.38
CA PRO A 72 16.57 0.30 9.82
C PRO A 72 17.19 -0.70 10.77
N LYS A 73 16.36 -1.59 11.35
CA LYS A 73 16.88 -2.70 12.15
C LYS A 73 17.98 -3.32 11.28
N SER A 74 19.22 -3.30 11.76
CA SER A 74 20.29 -4.00 11.07
C SER A 74 19.74 -5.39 10.84
N SER A 75 19.49 -5.75 9.59
CA SER A 75 19.03 -7.10 9.28
C SER A 75 20.08 -8.00 9.87
N THR A 76 19.68 -8.85 10.81
CA THR A 76 20.56 -9.84 11.43
C THR A 76 20.85 -10.93 10.41
N GLY A 77 21.20 -10.59 9.16
CA GLY A 77 21.22 -11.53 8.04
C GLY A 77 21.64 -10.91 6.72
N CYS A 78 21.87 -11.79 5.74
CA CYS A 78 22.20 -11.46 4.36
C CYS A 78 20.93 -11.45 3.50
N ARG A 79 20.73 -10.36 2.73
CA ARG A 79 19.67 -10.28 1.72
C ARG A 79 20.31 -10.22 0.33
N ILE A 80 20.02 -11.22 -0.50
CA ILE A 80 20.51 -11.34 -1.88
C ILE A 80 19.35 -11.00 -2.83
N ARG A 81 19.55 -10.07 -3.77
CA ARG A 81 18.54 -9.67 -4.75
C ARG A 81 19.01 -9.90 -6.19
N ARG A 82 18.15 -10.49 -7.02
CA ARG A 82 18.34 -10.61 -8.48
C ARG A 82 17.00 -10.32 -9.19
N GLY A 83 16.84 -9.11 -9.73
CA GLY A 83 15.56 -8.66 -10.30
C GLY A 83 14.46 -8.63 -9.24
N ASP A 84 13.35 -9.31 -9.51
CA ASP A 84 12.21 -9.46 -8.58
C ASP A 84 12.42 -10.58 -7.55
N PHE A 85 13.50 -11.36 -7.67
CA PHE A 85 13.83 -12.42 -6.73
C PHE A 85 14.63 -11.89 -5.54
N VAL A 86 14.20 -12.25 -4.33
CA VAL A 86 14.85 -11.87 -3.07
C VAL A 86 15.00 -13.10 -2.20
N VAL A 87 16.23 -13.37 -1.75
CA VAL A 87 16.54 -14.38 -0.74
C VAL A 87 17.02 -13.67 0.52
N GLU A 88 16.47 -14.06 1.66
CA GLU A 88 16.87 -13.55 2.97
C GLU A 88 17.35 -14.73 3.81
N VAL A 89 18.57 -14.61 4.32
CA VAL A 89 19.22 -15.60 5.19
C VAL A 89 19.55 -14.89 6.49
N ASP A 90 19.00 -15.34 7.61
CA ASP A 90 19.36 -14.82 8.92
C ASP A 90 20.77 -15.27 9.34
N LEU A 91 21.41 -14.57 10.28
CA LEU A 91 22.73 -14.87 10.85
C LEU A 91 22.70 -16.15 11.69
N HIS A 92 21.53 -16.53 12.19
CA HIS A 92 21.32 -17.80 12.91
C HIS A 92 20.80 -18.90 11.99
N PHE A 93 20.89 -18.71 10.67
CA PHE A 93 20.50 -19.74 9.73
C PHE A 93 21.48 -20.91 9.78
N ASP A 94 20.96 -22.13 9.67
CA ASP A 94 21.75 -23.35 9.71
C ASP A 94 22.57 -23.51 8.42
N ASP A 95 23.90 -23.53 8.56
CA ASP A 95 24.85 -23.67 7.46
C ASP A 95 24.66 -24.98 6.67
N GLU A 96 24.28 -26.09 7.33
CA GLU A 96 24.06 -27.36 6.65
C GLU A 96 22.83 -27.31 5.75
N VAL A 97 21.77 -26.65 6.22
CA VAL A 97 20.55 -26.45 5.45
C VAL A 97 20.83 -25.54 4.25
N LEU A 98 21.60 -24.47 4.44
CA LEU A 98 21.97 -23.56 3.35
C LEU A 98 22.77 -24.28 2.27
N ALA A 99 23.78 -25.07 2.67
CA ALA A 99 24.60 -25.84 1.75
C ALA A 99 23.75 -26.83 0.92
N ARG A 100 22.78 -27.51 1.55
CA ARG A 100 21.86 -28.43 0.85
C ARG A 100 20.99 -27.71 -0.16
N VAL A 101 20.45 -26.54 0.18
CA VAL A 101 19.63 -25.73 -0.73
C VAL A 101 20.46 -25.24 -1.91
N LEU A 102 21.66 -24.71 -1.66
CA LEU A 102 22.56 -24.26 -2.73
C LEU A 102 22.98 -25.39 -3.66
N ALA A 103 23.19 -26.60 -3.14
CA ALA A 103 23.50 -27.77 -3.96
C ALA A 103 22.35 -28.16 -4.91
N VAL A 104 21.10 -27.94 -4.52
CA VAL A 104 19.94 -28.14 -5.40
C VAL A 104 19.91 -27.06 -6.48
N VAL A 105 20.04 -25.79 -6.09
CA VAL A 105 20.00 -24.66 -7.03
C VAL A 105 21.13 -24.72 -8.05
N ALA A 106 22.35 -25.10 -7.65
CA ALA A 106 23.50 -25.22 -8.54
C ALA A 106 23.36 -26.32 -9.61
N ARG A 107 22.39 -27.23 -9.45
CA ARG A 107 22.08 -28.30 -10.41
C ARG A 107 20.96 -27.94 -11.39
N CYS A 108 20.34 -26.77 -11.23
CA CYS A 108 19.35 -26.22 -12.14
C CYS A 108 20.01 -25.25 -13.13
#